data_AF-A0A242L094-F1
#
_entry.id   AF-A0A242L094-F1
#
_cell.length_a   1.000
_cell.length_b   1.000
_cell.length_c   1.000
_cell.angle_alpha   90.00
_cell.angle_beta   90.00
_cell.angle_gamma   90.00
#
_symmetry.space_group_name_H-M   'P 1'
#
loop_
_entity.id
_entity.type
_entity.pdbx_description
1 polymer ?
#
loop_
_entity_poly.entity_id
_entity_poly.type
_entity_poly.pdbx_seq_one_letter_code
_entity_poly.pdbx_strand_id
1 'polypeptide(L)'
;MKAILTGLVAAGLVFALAGCGNEEGSTGSIDSINAESTVETDSSTEQKQSVFTGTIESFGEAEGDVYQITVKDVEEIEDPANIGTSFSNDGVILNASVDQITGGVDSLKEGEKIEFKLVEMAVMTMSIPPQVPGNSIIEITVQ
;
A
#
# COMPACT_ATOMS: atom_id res chain seq x y z
N MET A 1 -6.30 51.33 -36.61
CA MET A 1 -5.12 52.20 -36.51
C MET A 1 -4.36 51.83 -35.25
N LYS A 2 -3.06 51.51 -35.39
CA LYS A 2 -1.90 51.80 -34.49
C LYS A 2 -2.11 51.59 -32.97
N ALA A 3 -1.23 50.98 -32.18
CA ALA A 3 0.11 50.40 -32.33
C ALA A 3 0.43 49.69 -30.98
N ILE A 4 1.04 48.49 -30.99
CA ILE A 4 2.44 48.18 -30.59
C ILE A 4 2.77 48.36 -29.09
N LEU A 5 3.27 47.28 -28.46
CA LEU A 5 4.45 47.16 -27.57
C LEU A 5 4.29 45.86 -26.75
N THR A 6 4.84 44.71 -27.16
CA THR A 6 6.25 44.26 -27.08
C THR A 6 6.82 44.29 -25.66
N GLY A 7 7.07 43.10 -25.11
CA GLY A 7 7.72 42.90 -23.82
C GLY A 7 8.29 41.48 -23.70
N LEU A 8 9.30 41.20 -24.52
CA LEU A 8 10.17 40.03 -24.46
C LEU A 8 11.11 40.16 -23.26
N VAL A 9 11.05 39.25 -22.28
CA VAL A 9 12.15 39.04 -21.33
C VAL A 9 12.40 37.54 -21.21
N ALA A 10 13.39 37.09 -21.99
CA ALA A 10 14.08 35.83 -21.78
C ALA A 10 15.31 36.10 -20.90
N ALA A 11 15.41 35.41 -19.78
CA ALA A 11 16.64 35.12 -19.03
C ALA A 11 16.25 33.99 -18.06
N GLY A 12 16.63 32.72 -18.24
CA GLY A 12 17.97 32.26 -18.58
C GLY A 12 18.77 32.08 -17.29
N LEU A 13 18.38 31.12 -16.44
CA LEU A 13 19.17 30.69 -15.29
C LEU A 13 19.54 29.22 -15.47
N VAL A 14 20.69 29.04 -16.10
CA VAL A 14 21.42 27.78 -16.18
C VAL A 14 22.07 27.55 -14.82
N PHE A 15 21.62 26.54 -14.07
CA PHE A 15 22.36 26.03 -12.93
C PHE A 15 23.50 25.14 -13.45
N ALA A 16 24.73 25.65 -13.35
CA ALA A 16 25.94 24.87 -13.60
C ALA A 16 26.20 23.92 -12.42
N LEU A 17 26.17 22.61 -12.68
CA LEU A 17 26.72 21.59 -11.80
C LEU A 17 28.25 21.60 -11.97
N ALA A 18 28.96 22.12 -10.98
CA ALA A 18 30.40 21.96 -10.84
C ALA A 18 30.69 21.44 -9.43
N GLY A 19 31.11 20.18 -9.35
CA GLY A 19 31.47 19.50 -8.10
C GLY A 19 32.22 18.20 -8.36
N CYS A 20 33.44 18.29 -8.90
CA CYS A 20 34.52 17.33 -8.66
C CYS A 20 35.29 17.86 -7.44
N GLY A 21 35.79 17.13 -6.44
CA GLY A 21 36.30 15.76 -6.36
C GLY A 21 37.76 15.83 -5.87
N ASN A 22 38.07 15.29 -4.67
CA ASN A 22 39.31 14.61 -4.21
C ASN A 22 39.19 14.39 -2.68
N GLU A 23 39.61 13.28 -2.04
CA GLU A 23 40.97 12.73 -1.99
C GLU A 23 41.01 11.25 -1.56
N GLU A 24 42.11 10.58 -1.92
CA GLU A 24 42.43 9.15 -1.95
C GLU A 24 42.37 8.34 -0.64
N GLY A 25 42.08 7.04 -0.80
CA GLY A 25 42.87 5.98 -0.16
C GLY A 25 42.10 4.78 0.39
N SER A 26 41.86 3.74 -0.42
CA SER A 26 42.26 2.34 -0.14
C SER A 26 41.62 1.36 -1.12
N THR A 27 42.43 0.85 -2.05
CA THR A 27 42.51 -0.53 -2.53
C THR A 27 41.22 -1.36 -2.72
N GLY A 28 40.93 -1.75 -3.97
CA GLY A 28 40.47 -3.12 -4.23
C GLY A 28 39.31 -3.28 -5.23
N SER A 29 39.66 -3.90 -6.36
CA SER A 29 38.82 -4.71 -7.26
C SER A 29 37.76 -4.05 -8.16
N ILE A 30 38.13 -4.07 -9.44
CA ILE A 30 37.33 -4.44 -10.62
C ILE A 30 35.96 -5.10 -10.33
N ASP A 31 34.87 -4.54 -10.86
CA ASP A 31 34.20 -5.09 -12.06
C ASP A 31 33.06 -4.16 -12.50
N SER A 32 32.87 -4.09 -13.82
CA SER A 32 31.85 -3.27 -14.48
C SER A 32 30.58 -4.09 -14.67
N ILE A 33 29.39 -3.68 -14.19
CA ILE A 33 28.12 -4.16 -14.78
C ILE A 33 27.05 -3.05 -14.77
N ASN A 34 26.42 -2.95 -15.95
CA ASN A 34 25.32 -2.13 -16.43
C ASN A 34 23.93 -2.59 -15.91
N ALA A 35 22.94 -1.72 -16.10
CA ALA A 35 21.50 -2.01 -16.21
C ALA A 35 20.67 -2.18 -14.92
N GLU A 36 19.72 -1.25 -14.77
CA GLU A 36 18.31 -1.49 -14.48
C GLU A 36 17.98 -2.81 -13.76
N SER A 37 17.84 -2.71 -12.44
CA SER A 37 17.24 -3.77 -11.65
C SER A 37 15.78 -3.39 -11.39
N THR A 38 14.92 -3.74 -12.33
CA THR A 38 13.50 -3.99 -12.06
C THR A 38 13.46 -5.13 -11.07
N VAL A 39 13.25 -4.82 -9.79
CA VAL A 39 13.04 -5.83 -8.76
C VAL A 39 11.56 -6.21 -8.81
N GLU A 40 11.22 -7.11 -9.73
CA GLU A 40 10.09 -8.00 -9.47
C GLU A 40 10.50 -8.84 -8.26
N THR A 41 9.91 -8.52 -7.11
CA THR A 41 10.14 -9.32 -5.91
C THR A 41 9.13 -10.46 -5.94
N ASP A 42 9.52 -11.55 -6.60
CA ASP A 42 9.03 -12.89 -6.28
C ASP A 42 9.50 -13.25 -4.86
N SER A 43 8.76 -12.79 -3.84
CA SER A 43 8.97 -13.18 -2.45
C SER A 43 8.40 -14.58 -2.20
N SER A 44 9.05 -15.61 -2.73
CA SER A 44 8.76 -17.01 -2.42
C SER A 44 9.46 -17.47 -1.12
N THR A 45 9.34 -16.67 -0.06
CA THR A 45 9.42 -17.18 1.33
C THR A 45 7.99 -17.40 1.77
N GLU A 46 7.64 -18.59 2.24
CA GLU A 46 6.34 -18.86 2.90
C GLU A 46 6.24 -18.02 4.18
N GLN A 47 5.96 -16.73 4.02
CA GLN A 47 5.58 -15.86 5.13
C GLN A 47 4.21 -16.35 5.57
N LYS A 48 4.09 -16.70 6.85
CA LYS A 48 2.80 -17.09 7.41
C LYS A 48 1.82 -15.93 7.22
N GLN A 49 0.55 -16.26 7.10
CA GLN A 49 -0.50 -15.28 6.84
C GLN A 49 -1.53 -15.40 7.96
N SER A 50 -2.16 -14.29 8.30
CA SER A 50 -3.33 -14.33 9.18
C SER A 50 -4.59 -14.25 8.32
N VAL A 51 -5.52 -15.18 8.51
CA VAL A 51 -6.76 -15.33 7.76
C VAL A 51 -7.94 -15.14 8.71
N PHE A 52 -8.83 -14.23 8.33
CA PHE A 52 -10.00 -13.87 9.11
C PHE A 52 -11.24 -13.87 8.23
N THR A 53 -12.39 -13.99 8.88
CA THR A 53 -13.68 -13.71 8.24
C THR A 53 -14.45 -12.67 9.02
N GLY A 54 -15.37 -11.99 8.36
CA GLY A 54 -16.26 -11.04 9.01
C GLY A 54 -17.34 -10.53 8.07
N THR A 55 -18.27 -9.76 8.60
CA THR A 55 -19.39 -9.20 7.85
C THR A 55 -19.10 -7.76 7.48
N ILE A 56 -19.31 -7.39 6.22
CA ILE A 56 -19.20 -6.00 5.78
C ILE A 56 -20.30 -5.18 6.45
N GLU A 57 -19.92 -4.21 7.28
CA GLU A 57 -20.87 -3.22 7.81
C GLU A 57 -21.12 -2.12 6.78
N SER A 58 -20.04 -1.58 6.20
CA SER A 58 -20.10 -0.51 5.21
C SER A 58 -18.82 -0.50 4.38
N PHE A 59 -18.88 0.06 3.19
CA PHE A 59 -17.69 0.32 2.38
C PHE A 59 -17.86 1.56 1.50
N GLY A 60 -16.75 2.18 1.12
CA GLY A 60 -16.76 3.35 0.25
C GLY A 60 -15.37 3.70 -0.27
N GLU A 61 -15.33 4.46 -1.36
CA GLU A 61 -14.08 4.99 -1.90
C GLU A 61 -13.53 6.06 -0.94
N ALA A 62 -12.27 5.92 -0.56
CA ALA A 62 -11.56 6.87 0.29
C ALA A 62 -10.76 7.87 -0.57
N GLU A 63 -9.78 7.38 -1.34
CA GLU A 63 -8.95 8.20 -2.24
C GLU A 63 -8.28 7.31 -3.29
N GLY A 64 -8.32 7.71 -4.57
CA GLY A 64 -7.46 7.16 -5.62
C GLY A 64 -7.47 5.63 -5.73
N ASP A 65 -8.66 5.05 -5.92
CA ASP A 65 -8.91 3.60 -6.01
C ASP A 65 -8.66 2.80 -4.71
N VAL A 66 -8.50 3.48 -3.58
CA VAL A 66 -8.51 2.87 -2.25
C VAL A 66 -9.92 2.87 -1.69
N TYR A 67 -10.39 1.71 -1.29
CA TYR A 67 -11.67 1.49 -0.65
C TYR A 67 -11.48 1.21 0.83
N GLN A 68 -12.26 1.93 1.64
CA GLN A 68 -12.36 1.69 3.07
C GLN A 68 -13.53 0.75 3.33
N ILE A 69 -13.26 -0.41 3.94
CA ILE A 69 -14.25 -1.46 4.23
C ILE A 69 -14.30 -1.66 5.74
N THR A 70 -15.43 -1.35 6.35
CA THR A 70 -15.67 -1.60 7.78
C THR A 70 -16.23 -3.01 7.95
N VAL A 71 -15.56 -3.84 8.75
CA VAL A 71 -15.89 -5.24 8.94
C VAL A 71 -16.20 -5.49 10.42
N LYS A 72 -17.31 -6.18 10.69
CA LYS A 72 -17.77 -6.57 12.03
C LYS A 72 -17.84 -8.08 12.16
N ASP A 73 -18.09 -8.54 13.39
CA ASP A 73 -18.21 -9.97 13.72
C ASP A 73 -17.00 -10.77 13.21
N VAL A 74 -15.80 -10.24 13.48
CA VAL A 74 -14.55 -10.80 12.96
C VAL A 74 -14.20 -12.09 13.70
N GLU A 75 -14.01 -13.16 12.93
CA GLU A 75 -13.64 -14.50 13.40
C GLU A 75 -12.29 -14.89 12.82
N GLU A 76 -11.44 -15.49 13.65
CA GLU A 76 -10.15 -16.05 13.25
C GLU A 76 -10.32 -17.40 12.54
N ILE A 77 -9.66 -17.57 11.38
CA ILE A 77 -9.42 -18.88 10.76
C ILE A 77 -7.98 -19.33 11.07
N GLU A 78 -7.00 -18.46 10.89
CA GLU A 78 -5.59 -18.69 11.17
C GLU A 78 -4.94 -17.39 11.62
N ASP A 79 -4.35 -17.33 12.82
CA ASP A 79 -3.64 -16.14 13.27
C ASP A 79 -2.39 -16.46 14.11
N PRO A 80 -1.26 -16.79 13.46
CA PRO A 80 -0.04 -17.18 14.15
C PRO A 80 0.53 -16.08 15.07
N ALA A 81 0.25 -14.81 14.79
CA ALA A 81 0.73 -13.66 15.54
C ALA A 81 -0.29 -13.12 16.56
N ASN A 82 -1.49 -13.70 16.61
CA ASN A 82 -2.57 -13.32 17.53
C ASN A 82 -3.00 -11.84 17.41
N ILE A 83 -2.89 -11.27 16.21
CA ILE A 83 -3.28 -9.88 15.90
C ILE A 83 -4.82 -9.68 15.95
N GLY A 84 -5.59 -10.76 15.76
CA GLY A 84 -7.05 -10.80 15.74
C GLY A 84 -7.70 -10.41 17.07
N THR A 85 -6.94 -10.47 18.17
CA THR A 85 -7.37 -9.95 19.49
C THR A 85 -7.75 -8.47 19.45
N SER A 86 -7.23 -7.71 18.49
CA SER A 86 -7.56 -6.30 18.31
C SER A 86 -8.93 -6.07 17.64
N PHE A 87 -9.52 -7.10 17.03
CA PHE A 87 -10.77 -6.98 16.25
C PHE A 87 -12.02 -7.39 17.04
N SER A 88 -11.87 -8.14 18.13
CA SER A 88 -12.96 -8.91 18.74
C SER A 88 -14.15 -8.13 19.30
N ASN A 89 -14.04 -6.81 19.49
CA ASN A 89 -15.13 -5.99 20.06
C ASN A 89 -15.74 -5.03 19.06
N ASP A 90 -14.91 -4.38 18.24
CA ASP A 90 -15.32 -3.25 17.42
C ASP A 90 -15.17 -3.52 15.92
N GLY A 91 -14.64 -4.70 15.56
CA GLY A 91 -14.32 -5.04 14.19
C GLY A 91 -12.98 -4.45 13.73
N VAL A 92 -12.86 -4.26 12.42
CA VAL A 92 -11.65 -3.72 11.77
C VAL A 92 -12.04 -2.91 10.55
N ILE A 93 -11.23 -1.89 10.23
CA ILE A 93 -11.35 -1.14 8.98
C ILE A 93 -10.20 -1.55 8.05
N LEU A 94 -10.53 -2.04 6.87
CA LEU A 94 -9.57 -2.43 5.83
C LEU A 94 -9.49 -1.31 4.79
N ASN A 95 -8.30 -0.76 4.54
CA ASN A 95 -8.08 0.21 3.47
C ASN A 95 -7.37 -0.51 2.31
N ALA A 96 -8.16 -1.06 1.39
CA ALA A 96 -7.69 -1.94 0.32
C ALA A 96 -7.77 -1.25 -1.04
N SER A 97 -6.81 -1.50 -1.92
CA SER A 97 -6.92 -1.13 -3.33
C SER A 97 -7.79 -2.14 -4.10
N VAL A 98 -8.35 -1.73 -5.24
CA VAL A 98 -9.25 -2.58 -6.05
C VAL A 98 -8.63 -3.92 -6.43
N ASP A 99 -7.33 -3.96 -6.69
CA ASP A 99 -6.58 -5.18 -7.04
C ASP A 99 -6.49 -6.19 -5.90
N GLN A 100 -6.69 -5.77 -4.65
CA GLN A 100 -6.71 -6.65 -3.48
C GLN A 100 -8.11 -7.24 -3.22
N ILE A 101 -9.13 -6.80 -3.95
CA ILE A 101 -10.52 -7.26 -3.81
C ILE A 101 -10.83 -8.23 -4.95
N THR A 102 -10.97 -9.51 -4.61
CA THR A 102 -11.31 -10.55 -5.58
C THR A 102 -12.71 -10.30 -6.17
N GLY A 103 -12.77 -10.20 -7.49
CA GLY A 103 -14.00 -9.81 -8.21
C GLY A 103 -14.22 -8.30 -8.31
N GLY A 104 -13.31 -7.48 -7.79
CA GLY A 104 -13.39 -6.02 -7.80
C GLY A 104 -14.40 -5.46 -6.78
N VAL A 105 -14.47 -4.13 -6.67
CA VAL A 105 -15.35 -3.47 -5.69
C VAL A 105 -16.83 -3.80 -5.88
N ASP A 106 -17.25 -4.05 -7.12
CA ASP A 106 -18.64 -4.39 -7.46
C ASP A 106 -19.09 -5.72 -6.84
N SER A 107 -18.16 -6.56 -6.37
CA SER A 107 -18.47 -7.79 -5.65
C SER A 107 -18.93 -7.53 -4.21
N LEU A 108 -18.51 -6.41 -3.60
CA LEU A 108 -18.78 -6.08 -2.20
C LEU A 108 -20.22 -5.64 -2.00
N LYS A 109 -20.89 -6.17 -0.96
CA LYS A 109 -22.18 -5.66 -0.49
C LYS A 109 -22.23 -5.62 1.03
N GLU A 110 -22.89 -4.60 1.56
CA GLU A 110 -23.17 -4.52 2.99
C GLU A 110 -23.97 -5.75 3.46
N GLY A 111 -23.58 -6.31 4.60
CA GLY A 111 -24.14 -7.52 5.17
C GLY A 111 -23.59 -8.83 4.60
N GLU A 112 -22.74 -8.82 3.57
CA GLU A 112 -22.08 -10.03 3.08
C GLU A 112 -20.86 -10.41 3.94
N LYS A 113 -20.60 -11.71 4.03
CA LYS A 113 -19.41 -12.24 4.71
C LYS A 113 -18.24 -12.19 3.73
N ILE A 114 -17.09 -11.74 4.23
CA ILE A 114 -15.82 -11.77 3.51
C ILE A 114 -14.81 -12.63 4.26
N GLU A 115 -13.86 -13.18 3.52
CA GLU A 115 -12.58 -13.64 4.01
C GLU A 115 -11.53 -12.58 3.65
N PHE A 116 -10.66 -12.22 4.58
CA PHE A 116 -9.53 -11.34 4.31
C PHE A 116 -8.24 -11.93 4.88
N LYS A 117 -7.19 -11.81 4.07
CA LYS A 117 -5.85 -12.33 4.37
C LYS A 117 -4.92 -11.17 4.61
N LEU A 118 -4.18 -11.24 5.71
CA LEU A 118 -3.20 -10.25 6.12
C LEU A 118 -1.82 -10.89 6.23
N VAL A 119 -0.78 -10.08 6.12
CA VAL A 119 0.58 -10.50 6.49
C VAL A 119 0.64 -10.87 7.98
N GLU A 120 1.50 -11.82 8.36
CA GLU A 120 1.62 -12.35 9.75
C GLU A 120 1.57 -11.25 10.83
N MET A 121 2.38 -10.20 10.68
CA MET A 121 2.41 -9.07 11.59
C MET A 121 1.87 -7.80 10.92
N ALA A 122 0.59 -7.83 10.54
CA ALA A 122 -0.09 -6.70 9.94
C ALA A 122 0.03 -5.44 10.83
N VAL A 123 0.46 -4.33 10.24
CA VAL A 123 0.46 -3.05 10.95
C VAL A 123 -0.97 -2.53 11.05
N MET A 124 -1.31 -1.93 12.18
CA MET A 124 -2.64 -1.36 12.41
C MET A 124 -2.57 -0.11 13.27
N THR A 125 -3.59 0.73 13.19
CA THR A 125 -3.72 1.93 14.03
C THR A 125 -4.13 1.56 15.46
N MET A 126 -3.86 2.46 16.40
CA MET A 126 -4.37 2.36 17.80
C MET A 126 -5.79 2.95 17.96
N SER A 127 -6.60 2.94 16.91
CA SER A 127 -8.00 3.41 16.96
C SER A 127 -8.96 2.28 17.32
N ILE A 128 -10.23 2.64 17.52
CA ILE A 128 -11.32 1.69 17.79
C ILE A 128 -12.46 1.98 16.78
N PRO A 129 -12.72 1.10 15.80
CA PRO A 129 -11.93 -0.08 15.46
C PRO A 129 -10.52 0.27 14.93
N PRO A 130 -9.55 -0.66 15.01
CA PRO A 130 -8.25 -0.52 14.37
C PRO A 130 -8.40 -0.48 12.84
N GLN A 131 -7.49 0.23 12.17
CA GLN A 131 -7.43 0.31 10.71
C GLN A 131 -6.19 -0.41 10.20
N VAL A 132 -6.35 -1.20 9.14
CA VAL A 132 -5.30 -1.93 8.44
C VAL A 132 -5.04 -1.25 7.10
N PRO A 133 -3.81 -0.81 6.81
CA PRO A 133 -3.45 -0.23 5.51
C PRO A 133 -3.23 -1.31 4.46
N GLY A 134 -3.40 -0.94 3.18
CA GLY A 134 -3.32 -1.86 2.04
C GLY A 134 -2.04 -2.69 1.97
N ASN A 135 -0.89 -2.15 2.39
CA ASN A 135 0.37 -2.88 2.38
C ASN A 135 0.42 -4.07 3.39
N SER A 136 -0.55 -4.17 4.29
CA SER A 136 -0.71 -5.32 5.19
C SER A 136 -1.80 -6.29 4.72
N ILE A 137 -2.57 -5.92 3.69
CA ILE A 137 -3.65 -6.72 3.12
C ILE A 137 -3.06 -7.51 1.95
N ILE A 138 -3.34 -8.81 1.92
CA ILE A 138 -2.95 -9.70 0.84
C ILE A 138 -4.11 -9.84 -0.14
N GLU A 139 -5.30 -10.13 0.38
CA GLU A 139 -6.49 -10.42 -0.43
C GLU A 139 -7.76 -10.26 0.41
N ILE A 140 -8.85 -9.83 -0.25
CA ILE A 140 -10.21 -9.81 0.28
C ILE A 140 -11.12 -10.56 -0.70
N THR A 141 -11.85 -11.55 -0.22
CA THR A 141 -12.74 -12.40 -1.03
C THR A 141 -14.13 -12.46 -0.41
N VAL A 142 -15.17 -12.24 -1.24
CA VAL A 142 -16.57 -12.41 -0.83
C VAL A 142 -16.92 -13.89 -0.74
N GLN A 143 -17.67 -14.28 0.30
CA GLN A 143 -18.10 -15.66 0.55
C GLN A 143 -19.56 -15.93 0.19
#